data_AF-A0A2E5KSK3-F1
#
_entry.id   AF-A0A2E5KSK3-F1
#
_cell.length_a   1.000
_cell.length_b   1.000
_cell.length_c   1.000
_cell.angle_alpha   90.00
_cell.angle_beta   90.00
_cell.angle_gamma   90.00
#
_symmetry.space_group_name_H-M   'P 1'
#
loop_
_entity.id
_entity.type
_entity.pdbx_description
1 polymer ?
#
loop_
_entity_poly.entity_id
_entity_poly.type
_entity_poly.pdbx_seq_one_letter_code
_entity_poly.pdbx_strand_id
1 'polypeptide(L)'
;MEVELMRPVLSMFFGVAVWLSLCAGSPAVVAAPQVLALIPTDGIVPLLCDDRTCSARVSTFYLQRWRPSPEAGMRYAATGGQGLRLMGVEQDGGFRDLSDDLELSIIVTFGSSAVEIEVPQTVLAQNGLEEIALHVGDGVSLVPVGIPGDPNPQSAQDIALVTGPLRDAADVNLKASGESVAVASLVNRTIGMLPTPYSRRQQPDIDVRSELFEVLPAMGAESGIRSRMKDILIAAT
;
A
#
# COMPACT_ATOMS: atom_id res chain seq x y z
N MET A 1 63.96 -43.55 57.00
CA MET A 1 62.65 -43.09 56.49
C MET A 1 62.88 -41.91 55.58
N GLU A 2 62.49 -42.08 54.31
CA GLU A 2 61.98 -41.07 53.35
C GLU A 2 62.93 -39.90 52.98
N VAL A 3 63.67 -39.96 51.86
CA VAL A 3 63.31 -39.83 50.42
C VAL A 3 63.38 -38.38 49.92
N GLU A 4 64.23 -38.23 48.90
CA GLU A 4 64.58 -37.07 48.08
C GLU A 4 63.44 -36.43 47.26
N LEU A 5 63.76 -35.23 46.76
CA LEU A 5 63.31 -34.63 45.49
C LEU A 5 61.81 -34.31 45.34
N MET A 6 61.51 -33.06 44.96
CA MET A 6 61.17 -32.71 43.57
C MET A 6 60.56 -31.31 43.52
N ARG A 7 61.23 -30.41 42.78
CA ARG A 7 60.71 -29.09 42.37
C ARG A 7 59.43 -29.30 41.55
N PRO A 8 58.34 -28.55 41.79
CA PRO A 8 57.20 -28.58 40.90
C PRO A 8 57.54 -27.86 39.59
N VAL A 9 57.33 -28.62 38.53
CA VAL A 9 57.46 -28.28 37.13
C VAL A 9 56.48 -27.18 36.73
N LEU A 10 56.99 -26.29 35.89
CA LEU A 10 56.31 -25.27 35.12
C LEU A 10 55.17 -25.88 34.27
N SER A 11 53.96 -26.01 34.83
CA SER A 11 52.76 -26.44 34.08
C SER A 11 52.01 -25.24 33.51
N MET A 12 52.42 -24.91 32.29
CA MET A 12 51.58 -24.62 31.12
C MET A 12 50.07 -24.93 31.34
N PHE A 13 49.29 -23.92 31.72
CA PHE A 13 47.85 -23.93 31.51
C PHE A 13 47.46 -22.69 30.71
N PHE A 14 47.18 -22.96 29.43
CA PHE A 14 46.43 -22.12 28.52
C PHE A 14 45.14 -21.64 29.21
N GLY A 15 45.16 -20.43 29.75
CA GLY A 15 43.94 -19.71 30.11
C GLY A 15 43.27 -19.25 28.82
N VAL A 16 42.39 -20.10 28.29
CA VAL A 16 41.52 -19.78 27.15
C VAL A 16 40.76 -18.49 27.47
N ALA A 17 41.06 -17.43 26.72
CA ALA A 17 40.28 -16.20 26.73
C ALA A 17 38.87 -16.54 26.26
N VAL A 18 37.92 -16.61 27.21
CA VAL A 18 36.50 -16.69 26.91
C VAL A 18 36.07 -15.33 26.37
N TRP A 19 36.27 -15.13 25.07
CA TRP A 19 35.53 -14.14 24.29
C TRP A 19 34.09 -14.63 24.19
N LEU A 20 33.30 -14.33 25.23
CA LEU A 20 31.85 -14.42 25.17
C LEU A 20 31.38 -13.28 24.26
N SER A 21 31.52 -13.47 22.95
CA SER A 21 30.88 -12.63 21.95
C SER A 21 29.37 -12.72 22.18
N LEU A 22 28.84 -11.70 22.84
CA LEU A 22 27.44 -11.31 22.74
C LEU A 22 27.14 -11.13 21.25
N CYS A 23 26.69 -12.19 20.59
CA CYS A 23 25.84 -12.06 19.42
C CYS A 23 24.54 -11.45 19.94
N ALA A 24 24.55 -10.13 20.10
CA ALA A 24 23.35 -9.33 20.21
C ALA A 24 22.51 -9.69 18.99
N GLY A 25 21.44 -10.45 19.21
CA GLY A 25 20.46 -10.72 18.18
C GLY A 25 19.98 -9.37 17.68
N SER A 26 20.32 -9.03 16.45
CA SER A 26 19.82 -7.82 15.80
C SER A 26 18.29 -7.82 15.98
N PRO A 27 17.68 -6.76 16.52
CA PRO A 27 16.23 -6.68 16.53
C PRO A 27 15.81 -6.80 15.07
N ALA A 28 15.08 -7.87 14.76
CA ALA A 28 14.62 -8.07 13.41
C ALA A 28 13.80 -6.82 13.03
N VAL A 29 14.03 -6.31 11.81
CA VAL A 29 13.22 -5.24 11.24
C VAL A 29 11.85 -5.85 10.96
N VAL A 30 10.91 -5.61 11.86
CA VAL A 30 9.73 -6.45 12.03
C VAL A 30 8.50 -5.53 11.94
N ALA A 31 7.62 -5.85 11.00
CA ALA A 31 6.61 -4.97 10.43
C ALA A 31 5.66 -4.32 11.46
N ALA A 32 5.43 -3.01 11.39
CA ALA A 32 4.47 -2.26 12.22
C ALA A 32 3.92 -1.05 11.44
N PRO A 33 2.66 -0.59 11.66
CA PRO A 33 1.79 -0.92 12.78
C PRO A 33 0.82 -2.08 12.53
N GLN A 34 0.13 -2.14 11.39
CA GLN A 34 -0.80 -3.24 11.07
C GLN A 34 -0.80 -3.57 9.58
N VAL A 35 -1.08 -4.84 9.27
CA VAL A 35 -1.26 -5.34 7.91
C VAL A 35 -2.63 -4.91 7.35
N LEU A 36 -2.63 -4.47 6.10
CA LEU A 36 -3.84 -4.08 5.38
C LEU A 36 -4.20 -5.14 4.35
N ALA A 37 -5.48 -5.30 4.04
CA ALA A 37 -5.95 -6.03 2.88
C ALA A 37 -6.31 -5.05 1.77
N LEU A 38 -5.87 -5.35 0.56
CA LEU A 38 -6.30 -4.62 -0.64
C LEU A 38 -7.62 -5.17 -1.15
N ILE A 39 -8.50 -4.28 -1.59
CA ILE A 39 -9.73 -4.65 -2.29
C ILE A 39 -9.39 -4.87 -3.78
N PRO A 40 -9.72 -6.04 -4.35
CA PRO A 40 -9.49 -6.32 -5.76
C PRO A 40 -10.22 -5.32 -6.67
N THR A 41 -9.66 -5.06 -7.85
CA THR A 41 -10.23 -4.13 -8.83
C THR A 41 -10.95 -4.89 -9.94
N ASP A 42 -12.13 -4.42 -10.34
CA ASP A 42 -12.88 -4.94 -11.50
C ASP A 42 -12.27 -4.43 -12.82
N GLY A 43 -11.01 -4.80 -13.08
CA GLY A 43 -10.23 -4.38 -14.24
C GLY A 43 -9.05 -3.48 -13.90
N ILE A 44 -8.61 -2.70 -14.89
CA ILE A 44 -7.42 -1.84 -14.79
C ILE A 44 -7.76 -0.46 -14.23
N VAL A 45 -6.89 0.05 -13.38
CA VAL A 45 -6.93 1.38 -12.77
C VAL A 45 -5.80 2.20 -13.40
N PRO A 46 -6.11 3.22 -14.24
CA PRO A 46 -5.07 4.07 -14.79
C PRO A 46 -4.39 4.87 -13.68
N LEU A 47 -3.07 5.02 -13.78
CA LEU A 47 -2.32 5.93 -12.91
C LEU A 47 -2.39 7.34 -13.50
N LEU A 48 -2.70 8.31 -12.64
CA LEU A 48 -2.68 9.72 -13.00
C LEU A 48 -1.27 10.27 -12.82
N CYS A 49 -0.69 10.78 -13.91
CA CYS A 49 0.67 11.28 -13.93
C CYS A 49 0.74 12.80 -13.79
N ASP A 50 1.67 13.26 -12.95
CA ASP A 50 2.20 14.63 -12.96
C ASP A 50 3.65 14.64 -13.49
N ASP A 51 4.34 15.77 -13.35
CA ASP A 51 5.73 15.95 -13.81
C ASP A 51 6.76 15.04 -13.11
N ARG A 52 6.39 14.31 -12.06
CA ARG A 52 7.32 13.50 -11.25
C ARG A 52 6.86 12.08 -11.02
N THR A 53 5.56 11.87 -10.90
CA THR A 53 4.98 10.63 -10.38
C THR A 53 3.66 10.33 -11.04
N CYS A 54 3.48 9.06 -11.39
CA CYS A 54 2.21 8.47 -11.76
C CYS A 54 1.64 7.78 -10.52
N SER A 55 0.39 8.09 -10.16
CA SER A 55 -0.21 7.62 -8.92
C SER A 55 -1.62 7.09 -9.11
N ALA A 56 -1.98 6.05 -8.35
CA ALA A 56 -3.34 5.55 -8.26
C ALA A 56 -3.70 5.27 -6.80
N ARG A 57 -4.93 5.61 -6.42
CA ARG A 57 -5.48 5.32 -5.10
C ARG A 57 -6.30 4.03 -5.15
N VAL A 58 -5.98 3.09 -4.26
CA VAL A 58 -6.68 1.80 -4.16
C VAL A 58 -7.18 1.55 -2.75
N SER A 59 -8.36 0.95 -2.65
CA SER A 59 -9.07 0.75 -1.40
C SER A 59 -8.42 -0.32 -0.53
N THR A 60 -8.41 -0.11 0.78
CA THR A 60 -7.90 -1.08 1.76
C THR A 60 -8.81 -1.21 2.97
N PHE A 61 -8.62 -2.29 3.73
CA PHE A 61 -9.22 -2.44 5.06
C PHE A 61 -8.24 -3.15 6.02
N TYR A 62 -8.53 -3.06 7.32
CA TYR A 62 -7.68 -3.63 8.37
C TYR A 62 -7.84 -5.13 8.53
N LEU A 63 -6.72 -5.85 8.62
CA LEU A 63 -6.72 -7.26 9.02
C LEU A 63 -6.50 -7.45 10.52
N GLN A 64 -6.08 -6.41 11.25
CA GLN A 64 -5.69 -6.51 12.66
C GLN A 64 -6.31 -5.39 13.49
N ARG A 65 -7.62 -5.43 13.69
CA ARG A 65 -8.39 -4.41 14.42
C ARG A 65 -7.88 -4.05 15.84
N TRP A 66 -7.03 -4.87 16.43
CA TRP A 66 -6.43 -4.64 17.76
C TRP A 66 -5.10 -3.88 17.71
N ARG A 67 -4.55 -3.63 16.51
CA ARG A 67 -3.33 -2.86 16.31
C ARG A 67 -3.65 -1.40 15.93
N PRO A 68 -2.74 -0.45 16.22
CA PRO A 68 -2.96 0.95 15.88
C PRO A 68 -3.21 1.17 14.38
N SER A 69 -4.06 2.13 14.05
CA SER A 69 -4.23 2.62 12.68
C SER A 69 -2.90 3.12 12.11
N PRO A 70 -2.59 2.84 10.83
CA PRO A 70 -1.42 3.40 10.17
C PRO A 70 -1.55 4.92 10.06
N GLU A 71 -0.44 5.60 10.30
CA GLU A 71 -0.32 7.03 10.02
C GLU A 71 -0.12 7.28 8.52
N ALA A 72 -0.54 8.45 8.06
CA ALA A 72 -0.29 8.89 6.68
C ALA A 72 1.22 8.99 6.41
N GLY A 73 1.65 8.52 5.24
CA GLY A 73 3.06 8.48 4.84
C GLY A 73 3.78 7.17 5.16
N MET A 74 3.16 6.25 5.90
CA MET A 74 3.73 4.92 6.16
C MET A 74 3.86 4.11 4.88
N ARG A 75 4.98 3.39 4.75
CA ARG A 75 5.30 2.56 3.57
C ARG A 75 4.94 1.10 3.78
N TYR A 76 4.54 0.46 2.69
CA TYR A 76 4.08 -0.92 2.67
C TYR A 76 4.70 -1.70 1.51
N ALA A 77 4.77 -3.01 1.70
CA ALA A 77 5.10 -3.98 0.66
C ALA A 77 3.91 -4.91 0.41
N ALA A 78 3.59 -5.15 -0.86
CA ALA A 78 2.53 -6.08 -1.23
C ALA A 78 3.00 -7.53 -1.08
N THR A 79 2.09 -8.41 -0.66
CA THR A 79 2.34 -9.86 -0.55
C THR A 79 1.07 -10.68 -0.71
N GLY A 80 1.25 -11.94 -1.10
CA GLY A 80 0.18 -12.92 -1.21
C GLY A 80 -0.79 -12.67 -2.37
N GLY A 81 -1.79 -13.57 -2.47
CA GLY A 81 -2.83 -13.49 -3.47
C GLY A 81 -2.32 -13.56 -4.91
N GLN A 82 -3.04 -12.90 -5.81
CA GLN A 82 -2.70 -12.75 -7.22
C GLN A 82 -1.76 -11.56 -7.51
N GLY A 83 -1.27 -10.91 -6.46
CA GLY A 83 -0.34 -9.78 -6.56
C GLY A 83 -0.92 -8.50 -7.17
N LEU A 84 -0.02 -7.54 -7.34
CA LEU A 84 -0.26 -6.31 -8.07
C LEU A 84 0.31 -6.47 -9.48
N ARG A 85 -0.48 -6.16 -10.50
CA ARG A 85 -0.01 -6.17 -11.88
C ARG A 85 0.07 -4.75 -12.42
N LEU A 86 1.24 -4.37 -12.93
CA LEU A 86 1.45 -3.12 -13.64
C LEU A 86 1.49 -3.40 -15.13
N MET A 87 0.72 -2.62 -15.89
CA MET A 87 0.72 -2.67 -17.33
C MET A 87 1.08 -1.31 -17.89
N GLY A 88 2.11 -1.25 -18.73
CA GLY A 88 2.43 -0.09 -19.56
C GLY A 88 1.63 -0.14 -20.85
N VAL A 89 1.15 1.03 -21.28
CA VAL A 89 0.56 1.21 -22.60
C VAL A 89 1.61 1.88 -23.49
N GLU A 90 1.94 1.22 -24.60
CA GLU A 90 2.89 1.72 -25.60
C GLU A 90 2.20 2.70 -26.57
N GLN A 91 2.97 3.52 -27.30
CA GLN A 91 2.44 4.53 -28.22
C GLN A 91 1.60 3.95 -29.38
N ASP A 92 1.79 2.66 -29.69
CA ASP A 92 1.01 1.96 -30.72
C ASP A 92 -0.26 1.29 -30.15
N GLY A 93 -0.55 1.49 -28.86
CA GLY A 93 -1.64 0.87 -28.13
C GLY A 93 -1.34 -0.54 -27.62
N GLY A 94 -0.09 -1.01 -27.78
CA GLY A 94 0.39 -2.27 -27.21
C GLY A 94 0.40 -2.24 -25.68
N PHE A 95 0.29 -3.43 -25.07
CA PHE A 95 0.40 -3.59 -23.62
C PHE A 95 1.67 -4.35 -23.26
N ARG A 96 2.38 -3.86 -22.24
CA ARG A 96 3.55 -4.52 -21.65
C ARG A 96 3.31 -4.75 -20.17
N ASP A 97 3.51 -5.98 -19.70
CA ASP A 97 3.54 -6.26 -18.27
C ASP A 97 4.87 -5.75 -17.68
N LEU A 98 4.80 -4.97 -16.60
CA LEU A 98 5.95 -4.35 -15.93
C LEU A 98 6.09 -4.84 -14.48
N SER A 99 5.31 -5.85 -14.09
CA SER A 99 5.15 -6.23 -12.68
C SER A 99 6.44 -6.75 -12.04
N ASP A 100 7.32 -7.37 -12.83
CA ASP A 100 8.60 -7.90 -12.36
C ASP A 100 9.76 -6.89 -12.48
N ASP A 101 9.58 -5.83 -13.27
CA ASP A 101 10.64 -4.87 -13.62
C ASP A 101 10.63 -3.63 -12.72
N LEU A 102 9.56 -3.41 -11.95
CA LEU A 102 9.33 -2.18 -11.21
C LEU A 102 9.07 -2.41 -9.73
N GLU A 103 9.86 -1.75 -8.89
CA GLU A 103 9.58 -1.62 -7.47
C GLU A 103 8.50 -0.54 -7.26
N LEU A 104 7.37 -0.96 -6.68
CA LEU A 104 6.25 -0.08 -6.37
C LEU A 104 6.46 0.65 -5.05
N SER A 105 6.22 1.96 -5.03
CA SER A 105 6.05 2.68 -3.77
C SER A 105 4.58 2.62 -3.35
N ILE A 106 4.31 2.05 -2.18
CA ILE A 106 2.96 1.95 -1.62
C ILE A 106 2.93 2.74 -0.31
N ILE A 107 2.13 3.81 -0.30
CA ILE A 107 2.11 4.80 0.77
C ILE A 107 0.69 5.02 1.29
N VAL A 108 0.52 5.07 2.61
CA VAL A 108 -0.79 5.40 3.20
C VAL A 108 -1.08 6.90 3.03
N THR A 109 -2.26 7.25 2.53
CA THR A 109 -2.64 8.66 2.32
C THR A 109 -3.41 9.25 3.49
N PHE A 110 -4.51 8.61 3.92
CA PHE A 110 -5.31 9.06 5.05
C PHE A 110 -6.20 7.94 5.56
N GLY A 111 -6.21 7.69 6.88
CA GLY A 111 -7.22 6.85 7.54
C GLY A 111 -7.46 5.49 6.91
N SER A 112 -6.41 4.81 6.43
CA SER A 112 -6.34 3.39 5.99
C SER A 112 -7.48 2.79 5.16
N SER A 113 -8.37 3.60 4.62
CA SER A 113 -9.42 3.18 3.69
C SER A 113 -8.86 3.13 2.27
N ALA A 114 -7.68 3.73 2.06
CA ALA A 114 -6.97 3.69 0.81
C ALA A 114 -5.45 3.86 1.01
N VAL A 115 -4.70 3.31 0.06
CA VAL A 115 -3.28 3.58 -0.15
C VAL A 115 -3.07 4.18 -1.53
N GLU A 116 -1.99 4.91 -1.68
CA GLU A 116 -1.50 5.43 -2.95
C GLU A 116 -0.36 4.56 -3.43
N ILE A 117 -0.47 4.12 -4.68
CA ILE A 117 0.58 3.40 -5.40
C ILE A 117 1.22 4.40 -6.34
N GLU A 118 2.52 4.59 -6.20
CA GLU A 118 3.31 5.54 -6.99
C GLU A 118 4.35 4.84 -7.84
N VAL A 119 4.49 5.32 -9.07
CA VAL A 119 5.55 4.97 -10.02
C VAL A 119 6.22 6.26 -10.48
N PRO A 120 7.56 6.35 -10.50
CA PRO A 120 8.24 7.53 -11.03
C PRO A 120 7.88 7.78 -12.49
N GLN A 121 7.58 9.02 -12.86
CA GLN A 121 7.23 9.38 -14.25
C GLN A 121 8.38 9.07 -15.23
N THR A 122 9.63 9.04 -14.74
CA THR A 122 10.80 8.62 -15.52
C THR A 122 10.70 7.20 -16.06
N VAL A 123 9.93 6.32 -15.41
CA VAL A 123 9.68 4.96 -15.87
C VAL A 123 8.98 4.95 -17.23
N LEU A 124 8.02 5.86 -17.45
CA LEU A 124 7.31 5.94 -18.73
C LEU A 124 8.28 6.31 -19.85
N ALA A 125 9.06 7.39 -19.63
CA ALA A 125 10.02 7.88 -20.61
C ALA A 125 11.11 6.86 -20.94
N GLN A 126 11.64 6.14 -19.94
CA GLN A 126 12.69 5.14 -20.13
C GLN A 126 12.19 3.89 -20.88
N ASN A 127 10.91 3.56 -20.76
CA ASN A 127 10.33 2.37 -21.35
C ASN A 127 9.50 2.64 -22.61
N GLY A 128 9.42 3.90 -23.07
CA GLY A 128 8.64 4.29 -24.25
C GLY A 128 7.13 4.14 -24.06
N LEU A 129 6.64 4.30 -22.82
CA LEU A 129 5.24 4.13 -22.45
C LEU A 129 4.53 5.49 -22.48
N GLU A 130 3.28 5.48 -22.92
CA GLU A 130 2.37 6.63 -22.85
C GLU A 130 1.61 6.66 -21.53
N GLU A 131 1.16 5.49 -21.05
CA GLU A 131 0.39 5.36 -19.82
C GLU A 131 0.86 4.16 -18.99
N ILE A 132 0.52 4.18 -17.69
CA ILE A 132 0.65 3.02 -16.81
C ILE A 132 -0.70 2.77 -16.15
N ALA A 133 -1.08 1.51 -16.06
CA ALA A 133 -2.26 1.05 -15.35
C ALA A 133 -1.92 -0.03 -14.33
N LEU A 134 -2.69 -0.09 -13.26
CA LEU A 134 -2.59 -1.04 -12.17
C LEU A 134 -3.79 -1.97 -12.16
N HIS A 135 -3.56 -3.25 -11.89
CA HIS A 135 -4.60 -4.19 -11.52
C HIS A 135 -4.29 -4.78 -10.14
N VAL A 136 -5.24 -4.67 -9.22
CA VAL A 136 -5.15 -5.29 -7.89
C VAL A 136 -5.83 -6.65 -7.94
N GLY A 137 -5.05 -7.71 -7.78
CA GLY A 137 -5.55 -9.07 -7.77
C GLY A 137 -6.26 -9.46 -6.47
N ASP A 138 -6.89 -10.64 -6.48
CA ASP A 138 -7.51 -11.24 -5.30
C ASP A 138 -6.50 -11.55 -4.20
N GLY A 139 -6.90 -11.41 -2.93
CA GLY A 139 -6.14 -11.89 -1.77
C GLY A 139 -4.87 -11.09 -1.43
N VAL A 140 -4.62 -9.95 -2.09
CA VAL A 140 -3.41 -9.16 -1.84
C VAL A 140 -3.48 -8.52 -0.44
N SER A 141 -2.37 -8.62 0.29
CA SER A 141 -2.15 -7.95 1.58
C SER A 141 -0.98 -6.97 1.48
N LEU A 142 -1.00 -5.96 2.33
CA LEU A 142 0.07 -4.98 2.47
C LEU A 142 0.70 -5.12 3.86
N VAL A 143 1.97 -5.51 3.89
CA VAL A 143 2.77 -5.60 5.10
C VAL A 143 3.55 -4.31 5.27
N PRO A 144 3.47 -3.64 6.43
CA PRO A 144 4.22 -2.41 6.62
C PRO A 144 5.71 -2.67 6.61
N VAL A 145 6.47 -1.75 6.02
CA VAL A 145 7.93 -1.79 6.07
C VAL A 145 8.37 -1.57 7.51
N GLY A 146 9.23 -2.45 8.04
CA GLY A 146 9.60 -2.42 9.45
C GLY A 146 10.33 -1.14 9.84
N ILE A 147 9.98 -0.60 11.01
CA ILE A 147 10.57 0.61 11.59
C ILE A 147 11.59 0.20 12.66
N PRO A 148 12.86 0.63 12.56
CA PRO A 148 13.84 0.36 13.60
C PRO A 148 13.40 0.91 14.96
N GLY A 149 13.44 0.05 15.99
CA GLY A 149 13.10 0.45 17.36
C GLY A 149 11.59 0.56 17.65
N ASP A 150 10.74 0.03 16.77
CA ASP A 150 9.29 -0.03 17.04
C ASP A 150 9.03 -0.76 18.37
N PRO A 151 8.18 -0.21 19.27
CA PRO A 151 7.91 -0.81 20.57
C PRO A 151 7.00 -2.06 20.51
N ASN A 152 6.34 -2.31 19.38
CA ASN A 152 5.41 -3.42 19.17
C ASN A 152 5.55 -4.04 17.75
N PRO A 153 6.71 -4.62 17.41
CA PRO A 153 6.94 -5.23 16.10
C PRO A 153 6.11 -6.52 15.90
N GLN A 154 5.65 -6.80 14.67
CA GLN A 154 4.94 -8.06 14.32
C GLN A 154 5.84 -9.20 13.86
N SER A 155 5.91 -10.30 14.60
CA SER A 155 6.72 -11.46 14.20
C SER A 155 6.36 -12.00 12.81
N ALA A 156 7.28 -12.77 12.20
CA ALA A 156 7.01 -13.43 10.92
C ALA A 156 5.79 -14.37 10.99
N GLN A 157 5.57 -15.00 12.16
CA GLN A 157 4.38 -15.83 12.40
C GLN A 157 3.11 -14.99 12.45
N ASP A 158 3.15 -13.81 13.09
CA ASP A 158 2.01 -12.88 13.11
C ASP A 158 1.66 -12.46 11.68
N ILE A 159 2.66 -12.08 10.88
CA ILE A 159 2.46 -11.69 9.49
C ILE A 159 1.85 -12.85 8.70
N ALA A 160 2.42 -14.07 8.79
CA ALA A 160 1.93 -15.23 8.06
C ALA A 160 0.48 -15.62 8.43
N LEU A 161 0.12 -15.54 9.71
CA LEU A 161 -1.25 -15.78 10.17
C LEU A 161 -2.23 -14.75 9.58
N VAL A 162 -1.79 -13.50 9.50
CA VAL A 162 -2.63 -12.37 9.07
C VAL A 162 -2.79 -12.34 7.56
N THR A 163 -1.70 -12.53 6.81
CA THR A 163 -1.72 -12.51 5.34
C THR A 163 -2.26 -13.80 4.71
N GLY A 164 -2.39 -14.88 5.50
CA GLY A 164 -2.97 -16.15 5.06
C GLY A 164 -4.36 -16.37 5.66
N PRO A 165 -4.52 -17.18 6.73
CA PRO A 165 -5.83 -17.56 7.25
C PRO A 165 -6.79 -16.40 7.57
N LEU A 166 -6.30 -15.29 8.13
CA LEU A 166 -7.18 -14.14 8.41
C LEU A 166 -7.55 -13.38 7.14
N ARG A 167 -6.64 -13.30 6.15
CA ARG A 167 -6.94 -12.72 4.83
C ARG A 167 -8.03 -13.53 4.12
N ASP A 168 -7.92 -14.86 4.14
CA ASP A 168 -8.90 -15.76 3.55
C ASP A 168 -10.28 -15.59 4.19
N ALA A 169 -10.33 -15.55 5.54
CA ALA A 169 -11.56 -15.30 6.26
C ALA A 169 -12.15 -13.91 5.95
N ALA A 170 -11.30 -12.90 5.78
CA ALA A 170 -11.74 -11.57 5.38
C ALA A 170 -12.31 -11.54 3.96
N ASP A 171 -11.72 -12.27 3.01
CA ASP A 171 -12.23 -12.36 1.63
C ASP A 171 -13.61 -13.00 1.56
N VAL A 172 -13.88 -14.02 2.38
CA VAL A 172 -15.22 -14.62 2.47
C VAL A 172 -16.26 -13.57 2.89
N ASN A 173 -15.93 -12.75 3.88
CA ASN A 173 -16.82 -11.70 4.37
C ASN A 173 -16.96 -10.54 3.36
N LEU A 174 -15.87 -10.19 2.67
CA LEU A 174 -15.87 -9.16 1.63
C LEU A 174 -16.79 -9.55 0.47
N LYS A 175 -16.66 -10.79 -0.01
CA LYS A 175 -17.49 -11.36 -1.09
C LYS A 175 -18.96 -11.45 -0.70
N ALA A 176 -19.25 -11.83 0.54
CA ALA A 176 -20.62 -11.83 1.06
C ALA A 176 -21.23 -10.42 1.15
N SER A 177 -20.41 -9.38 1.26
CA SER A 177 -20.82 -7.97 1.37
C SER A 177 -20.85 -7.24 0.01
N GLY A 178 -20.87 -7.98 -1.11
CA GLY A 178 -20.54 -7.51 -2.45
C GLY A 178 -21.17 -6.18 -2.90
N GLU A 179 -22.44 -5.90 -2.55
CA GLU A 179 -23.09 -4.63 -2.89
C GLU A 179 -22.43 -3.42 -2.20
N SER A 180 -22.09 -3.55 -0.91
CA SER A 180 -21.42 -2.47 -0.16
C SER A 180 -19.98 -2.25 -0.61
N VAL A 181 -19.29 -3.32 -1.01
CA VAL A 181 -17.93 -3.24 -1.54
C VAL A 181 -17.92 -2.59 -2.92
N ALA A 182 -18.87 -2.94 -3.79
CA ALA A 182 -19.02 -2.30 -5.10
C ALA A 182 -19.27 -0.79 -4.96
N VAL A 183 -20.13 -0.38 -4.02
CA VAL A 183 -20.37 1.05 -3.73
C VAL A 183 -19.11 1.73 -3.19
N ALA A 184 -18.41 1.12 -2.23
CA ALA A 184 -17.18 1.68 -1.68
C ALA A 184 -16.07 1.81 -2.74
N SER A 185 -15.91 0.81 -3.60
CA SER A 185 -14.97 0.83 -4.72
C SER A 185 -15.35 1.88 -5.75
N LEU A 186 -16.63 2.04 -6.06
CA LEU A 186 -17.12 3.10 -6.96
C LEU A 186 -16.79 4.48 -6.39
N VAL A 187 -17.08 4.71 -5.11
CA VAL A 187 -16.77 5.97 -4.41
C VAL A 187 -15.26 6.23 -4.42
N ASN A 188 -14.43 5.25 -4.07
CA ASN A 188 -12.98 5.42 -4.07
C ASN A 188 -12.41 5.64 -5.47
N ARG A 189 -12.99 5.01 -6.50
CA ARG A 189 -12.62 5.29 -7.90
C ARG A 189 -12.97 6.72 -8.27
N THR A 190 -14.17 7.20 -7.91
CA THR A 190 -14.56 8.61 -8.15
C THR A 190 -13.64 9.57 -7.41
N ILE A 191 -13.28 9.29 -6.14
CA ILE A 191 -12.33 10.09 -5.36
C ILE A 191 -10.94 10.07 -6.01
N GLY A 192 -10.50 8.94 -6.55
CA GLY A 192 -9.21 8.81 -7.24
C GLY A 192 -9.16 9.54 -8.59
N MET A 193 -10.30 9.81 -9.21
CA MET A 193 -10.41 10.62 -10.44
C MET A 193 -10.47 12.13 -10.15
N LEU A 194 -10.66 12.54 -8.89
CA LEU A 194 -10.59 13.96 -8.54
C LEU A 194 -9.13 14.41 -8.62
N PRO A 195 -8.84 15.55 -9.26
CA PRO A 195 -7.51 16.13 -9.22
C PRO A 195 -7.12 16.31 -7.76
N THR A 196 -5.92 15.82 -7.39
CA THR A 196 -5.40 15.99 -6.05
C THR A 196 -5.33 17.49 -5.73
N PRO A 197 -5.98 17.99 -4.68
CA PRO A 197 -5.65 19.32 -4.21
C PRO A 197 -4.25 19.25 -3.61
N TYR A 198 -3.31 19.84 -4.33
CA TYR A 198 -2.14 20.53 -3.83
C TYR A 198 -1.14 19.73 -2.96
N SER A 199 0.10 19.69 -3.44
CA SER A 199 1.26 19.28 -2.67
C SER A 199 1.29 19.91 -1.26
N ARG A 200 1.58 19.07 -0.26
CA ARG A 200 1.61 19.31 1.19
C ARG A 200 2.55 20.42 1.69
N ARG A 201 3.06 21.32 0.83
CA ARG A 201 3.99 22.40 1.19
C ARG A 201 3.31 23.76 1.41
N GLN A 202 2.02 23.88 1.11
CA GLN A 202 1.28 25.14 1.21
C GLN A 202 -0.18 24.86 1.55
N GLN A 203 -0.44 24.44 2.79
CA GLN A 203 -1.79 24.44 3.32
C GLN A 203 -1.99 25.80 4.02
N PRO A 204 -2.66 26.79 3.40
CA PRO A 204 -3.32 27.81 4.20
C PRO A 204 -4.43 27.11 5.00
N ASP A 205 -4.62 27.57 6.24
CA ASP A 205 -5.67 27.12 7.15
C ASP A 205 -7.04 27.48 6.54
N ILE A 206 -7.65 26.55 5.79
CA ILE A 206 -8.98 26.74 5.23
C ILE A 206 -9.97 26.06 6.18
N ASP A 207 -10.73 26.89 6.90
CA ASP A 207 -11.88 26.47 7.69
C ASP A 207 -13.00 25.97 6.76
N VAL A 208 -13.06 24.65 6.58
CA VAL A 208 -14.00 23.96 5.67
C VAL A 208 -15.47 24.20 6.05
N ARG A 209 -15.78 24.72 7.27
CA ARG A 209 -17.16 25.01 7.66
C ARG A 209 -17.75 26.25 6.99
N SER A 210 -16.94 27.23 6.57
CA SER A 210 -17.47 28.45 5.95
C SER A 210 -17.75 28.30 4.45
N GLU A 211 -16.94 27.50 3.74
CA GLU A 211 -17.05 27.35 2.28
C GLU A 211 -18.21 26.43 1.87
N LEU A 212 -18.54 25.40 2.69
CA LEU A 212 -19.58 24.43 2.32
C LEU A 212 -21.00 25.04 2.30
N PHE A 213 -21.22 26.17 2.99
CA PHE A 213 -22.52 26.86 3.02
C PHE A 213 -22.72 27.86 1.87
N GLU A 214 -21.66 28.29 1.18
CA GLU A 214 -21.78 29.21 0.04
C GLU A 214 -22.01 28.52 -1.31
N VAL A 215 -21.65 27.25 -1.45
CA VAL A 215 -21.77 26.52 -2.73
C VAL A 215 -23.19 25.95 -2.98
N LEU A 216 -24.05 25.94 -1.95
CA LEU A 216 -25.34 25.25 -2.00
C LEU A 216 -26.57 26.03 -2.56
N PRO A 217 -26.50 27.31 -2.99
CA PRO A 217 -27.56 27.90 -3.80
C PRO A 217 -27.06 28.33 -5.19
N ALA A 218 -26.45 27.42 -5.95
CA ALA A 218 -26.20 27.63 -7.39
C ALA A 218 -26.69 26.49 -8.30
N MET A 219 -27.25 25.41 -7.74
CA MET A 219 -27.82 24.30 -8.53
C MET A 219 -29.31 24.45 -8.85
N GLY A 220 -29.81 25.69 -8.80
CA GLY A 220 -31.21 26.05 -8.99
C GLY A 220 -31.50 26.85 -10.24
N ALA A 221 -30.73 26.73 -11.32
CA ALA A 221 -31.11 27.23 -12.65
C ALA A 221 -30.12 26.72 -13.71
N GLU A 222 -30.50 25.72 -14.49
CA GLU A 222 -30.46 25.77 -15.96
C GLU A 222 -30.93 24.43 -16.55
N SER A 223 -32.26 24.37 -16.68
CA SER A 223 -32.96 23.53 -17.63
C SER A 223 -32.53 23.89 -19.06
N GLY A 224 -32.02 22.93 -19.83
CA GLY A 224 -31.84 23.14 -21.28
C GLY A 224 -31.16 21.99 -22.04
N ILE A 225 -30.19 21.30 -21.43
CA ILE A 225 -29.35 20.36 -22.19
C ILE A 225 -29.89 18.90 -22.15
N ARG A 226 -30.76 18.58 -21.19
CA ARG A 226 -31.35 17.23 -21.05
C ARG A 226 -32.43 16.86 -22.07
N SER A 227 -32.90 17.81 -22.89
CA SER A 227 -34.00 17.58 -23.84
C SER A 227 -33.56 17.14 -25.24
N ARG A 228 -32.26 17.17 -25.59
CA ARG A 228 -31.80 16.78 -26.95
C ARG A 228 -31.12 15.41 -27.05
N MET A 229 -30.78 14.77 -25.93
CA MET A 229 -30.25 13.40 -25.94
C MET A 229 -31.32 12.30 -25.89
N LYS A 230 -32.59 12.65 -25.62
CA LYS A 230 -33.69 11.68 -25.65
C LYS A 230 -34.20 11.38 -27.06
N ASP A 231 -34.06 12.32 -28.00
CA ASP A 231 -34.60 12.16 -29.36
C ASP A 231 -33.65 11.42 -30.33
N ILE A 232 -32.37 11.24 -29.95
CA ILE A 232 -31.40 10.49 -30.77
C ILE A 232 -31.37 9.00 -30.38
N LEU A 233 -31.79 8.64 -29.16
CA LEU A 233 -31.81 7.24 -28.70
C LEU A 233 -33.11 6.48 -29.02
N ILE A 234 -34.11 7.13 -29.64
CA ILE A 234 -35.39 6.50 -30.02
C ILE A 234 -35.48 6.26 -31.54
N ALA A 235 -34.50 6.73 -32.34
CA ALA A 235 -34.47 6.51 -33.80
C ALA A 235 -33.55 5.36 -34.26
N ALA A 236 -33.04 4.53 -33.34
CA ALA A 236 -32.15 3.41 -33.65
C ALA A 236 -32.63 2.04 -33.12
N THR A 237 -33.94 1.91 -32.86
CA THR A 237 -34.62 0.63 -32.59
C THR A 237 -35.94 0.57 -33.34
#